data_AF-A0A844U2A8-F1
#
_entry.id   AF-A0A844U2A8-F1
#
_cell.length_a   1.000
_cell.length_b   1.000
_cell.length_c   1.000
_cell.angle_alpha   90.00
_cell.angle_beta   90.00
_cell.angle_gamma   90.00
#
_symmetry.space_group_name_H-M   'P 1'
#
loop_
_entity.id
_entity.type
_entity.pdbx_description
1 polymer ?
#
loop_
_entity_poly.entity_id
_entity_poly.type
_entity_poly.pdbx_seq_one_letter_code
_entity_poly.pdbx_strand_id
1 'polypeptide(L)'
;MKAKVQYNDFVGSVAADISDTIAANKGNYISSIGDYFNVDSNKFKVVGVSLTGIHNFEIVLICVDLERSTPLKDHVVKMKMDLDAEGQKKMLDLLFKRLNFVLFDSGEEKYSEANCDEVVNFEDFHQFDYDEN
;
A
#
# COMPACT_ATOMS: atom_id res chain seq x y z
N MET A 1 0.44 -11.23 -12.32
CA MET A 1 0.09 -12.54 -11.74
C MET A 1 -1.13 -12.33 -10.85
N LYS A 2 -2.23 -13.06 -11.08
CA LYS A 2 -3.23 -13.30 -10.03
C LYS A 2 -2.75 -14.54 -9.31
N ALA A 3 -2.14 -14.38 -8.14
CA ALA A 3 -1.75 -15.53 -7.33
C ALA A 3 -3.04 -16.28 -6.95
N LYS A 4 -3.13 -17.58 -7.27
CA LYS A 4 -4.03 -18.46 -6.55
C LYS A 4 -3.40 -18.59 -5.17
N VAL A 5 -4.04 -18.01 -4.16
CA VAL A 5 -3.61 -18.10 -2.78
C VAL A 5 -3.39 -19.57 -2.42
N GLN A 6 -2.16 -19.92 -2.05
CA GLN A 6 -1.87 -21.19 -1.42
C GLN A 6 -2.34 -21.14 0.03
N TYR A 7 -2.64 -22.28 0.65
CA TYR A 7 -3.07 -22.34 2.05
C TYR A 7 -2.07 -21.70 3.04
N ASN A 8 -0.81 -21.52 2.63
CA ASN A 8 0.24 -20.90 3.44
C ASN A 8 0.44 -19.40 3.15
N ASP A 9 -0.36 -18.82 2.24
CA ASP A 9 -0.30 -17.39 1.97
C ASP A 9 -1.04 -16.62 3.06
N PHE A 10 -0.55 -15.43 3.37
CA PHE A 10 -1.26 -14.49 4.23
C PHE A 10 -2.26 -13.67 3.43
N VAL A 11 -3.43 -13.44 4.01
CA VAL A 11 -4.50 -12.63 3.43
C VAL A 11 -4.99 -11.64 4.49
N GLY A 12 -5.39 -10.44 4.09
CA GLY A 12 -5.93 -9.50 5.04
C GLY A 12 -6.23 -8.14 4.45
N SER A 13 -6.14 -7.13 5.30
CA SER A 13 -6.57 -5.77 4.99
C SER A 13 -5.42 -4.78 5.05
N VAL A 14 -5.57 -3.71 4.28
CA VAL A 14 -4.68 -2.56 4.32
C VAL A 14 -5.54 -1.33 4.56
N ALA A 15 -5.17 -0.54 5.56
CA ALA A 15 -5.74 0.78 5.79
C ALA A 15 -4.62 1.81 5.72
N ALA A 16 -4.81 2.84 4.90
CA ALA A 16 -3.81 3.88 4.68
C ALA A 16 -4.45 5.27 4.76
N ASP A 17 -3.73 6.22 5.34
CA ASP A 17 -4.11 7.62 5.43
C ASP A 17 -3.07 8.46 4.69
N ILE A 18 -3.53 9.24 3.72
CA ILE A 18 -2.68 10.06 2.86
C ILE A 18 -2.05 11.18 3.71
N SER A 19 -0.80 11.53 3.41
CA SER A 19 -0.12 12.61 4.13
C SER A 19 -0.86 13.94 3.98
N ASP A 20 -0.77 14.78 5.00
CA ASP A 20 -1.41 16.10 4.98
C ASP A 20 -0.82 16.99 3.88
N THR A 21 0.45 16.77 3.52
CA THR A 21 1.13 17.48 2.42
C THR A 21 0.47 17.22 1.07
N ILE A 22 0.09 15.98 0.78
CA ILE A 22 -0.61 15.62 -0.46
C ILE A 22 -2.09 16.01 -0.36
N ALA A 23 -2.70 15.79 0.79
CA ALA A 23 -4.10 16.08 1.02
C ALA A 23 -4.42 17.58 0.97
N ALA A 24 -3.47 18.47 1.25
CA ALA A 24 -3.68 19.93 1.21
C ALA A 24 -4.23 20.43 -0.14
N ASN A 25 -3.93 19.76 -1.25
CA ASN A 25 -4.35 20.20 -2.57
C ASN A 25 -5.80 19.84 -2.92
N LYS A 26 -6.30 18.64 -2.53
CA LYS A 26 -7.64 18.15 -2.91
C LYS A 26 -8.32 17.19 -1.90
N GLY A 27 -7.76 17.01 -0.70
CA GLY A 27 -8.24 16.06 0.31
C GLY A 27 -7.63 14.66 0.19
N ASN A 28 -8.12 13.73 1.01
CA ASN A 28 -7.61 12.35 1.14
C ASN A 28 -8.12 11.43 0.01
N TYR A 29 -7.85 11.78 -1.25
CA TYR A 29 -8.21 10.98 -2.42
C TYR A 29 -6.97 10.48 -3.15
N ILE A 30 -7.08 9.30 -3.77
CA ILE A 30 -5.99 8.73 -4.58
C ILE A 30 -5.60 9.65 -5.75
N SER A 31 -6.53 10.45 -6.27
CA SER A 31 -6.26 11.44 -7.30
C SER A 31 -5.32 12.55 -6.86
N SER A 32 -5.34 12.92 -5.56
CA SER A 32 -4.47 13.96 -4.99
C SER A 32 -2.98 13.59 -5.12
N ILE A 33 -2.67 12.29 -5.13
CA ILE A 33 -1.31 11.78 -5.39
C ILE A 33 -0.88 12.11 -6.82
N GLY A 34 -1.76 11.89 -7.80
CA GLY A 34 -1.48 12.21 -9.21
C GLY A 34 -1.23 13.70 -9.44
N ASP A 35 -2.03 14.55 -8.80
CA ASP A 35 -1.84 16.00 -8.86
C ASP A 35 -0.51 16.42 -8.23
N TYR A 36 -0.16 15.86 -7.06
CA TYR A 36 1.10 16.18 -6.38
C TYR A 36 2.33 15.87 -7.24
N PHE A 37 2.31 14.74 -7.97
CA PHE A 37 3.39 14.35 -8.87
C PHE A 37 3.27 14.92 -10.29
N ASN A 38 2.32 15.84 -10.53
CA ASN A 38 2.06 16.44 -11.84
C ASN A 38 1.86 15.39 -12.96
N VAL A 39 1.15 14.30 -12.66
CA VAL A 39 0.74 13.32 -13.68
C VAL A 39 -0.13 14.03 -14.71
N ASP A 40 0.15 13.83 -16.00
CA ASP A 40 -0.64 14.45 -17.09
C ASP A 40 -2.09 13.93 -17.03
N SER A 41 -2.97 14.73 -16.45
CA SER A 41 -4.37 14.40 -16.20
C SER A 41 -5.21 14.32 -17.48
N ASN A 42 -4.69 14.80 -18.62
CA ASN A 42 -5.33 14.61 -19.93
C ASN A 42 -5.08 13.20 -20.48
N LYS A 43 -3.95 12.59 -20.11
CA LYS A 43 -3.57 11.24 -20.58
C LYS A 43 -3.82 10.17 -19.53
N PHE A 44 -3.68 10.48 -18.26
CA PHE A 44 -3.69 9.49 -17.18
C PHE A 44 -4.58 9.93 -16.02
N LYS A 45 -5.46 9.03 -15.61
CA LYS A 45 -6.21 9.14 -14.36
C LYS A 45 -5.62 8.19 -13.32
N VAL A 46 -5.05 8.72 -12.23
CA VAL A 46 -4.55 7.90 -11.12
C VAL A 46 -5.73 7.28 -10.37
N VAL A 47 -5.70 5.96 -10.19
CA VAL A 47 -6.76 5.16 -9.54
C VAL A 47 -6.24 4.24 -8.45
N GLY A 48 -4.93 4.13 -8.25
CA GLY A 48 -4.36 3.31 -7.20
C GLY A 48 -2.85 3.53 -7.02
N VAL A 49 -2.31 2.90 -5.98
CA VAL A 49 -0.87 2.78 -5.73
C VAL A 49 -0.58 1.31 -5.46
N SER A 50 0.56 0.83 -5.95
CA SER A 50 1.06 -0.52 -5.68
C SER A 50 2.41 -0.39 -4.99
N LEU A 51 2.50 -0.97 -3.79
CA LEU A 51 3.72 -1.06 -2.98
C LEU A 51 4.21 -2.50 -3.06
N THR A 52 5.51 -2.74 -3.26
CA THR A 52 6.06 -4.09 -3.36
C THR A 52 7.46 -4.15 -2.75
N GLY A 53 7.74 -5.21 -1.98
CA GLY A 53 9.06 -5.47 -1.40
C GLY A 53 9.31 -4.81 -0.03
N ILE A 54 10.29 -5.33 0.70
CA ILE A 54 10.78 -4.78 1.98
C ILE A 54 12.18 -4.16 1.78
N HIS A 55 13.12 -4.92 1.20
CA HIS A 55 14.48 -4.42 0.92
C HIS A 55 14.61 -3.71 -0.43
N ASN A 56 14.01 -4.28 -1.48
CA ASN A 56 13.94 -3.68 -2.82
C ASN A 56 12.52 -3.15 -3.03
N PHE A 57 12.22 -2.09 -2.29
CA PHE A 57 10.92 -1.48 -2.29
C PHE A 57 10.62 -0.82 -3.65
N GLU A 58 9.41 -1.00 -4.15
CA GLU A 58 8.90 -0.44 -5.39
C GLU A 58 7.53 0.20 -5.14
N ILE A 59 7.41 1.50 -5.45
CA ILE A 59 6.12 2.18 -5.56
C ILE A 59 5.82 2.49 -7.03
N VAL A 60 4.61 2.11 -7.46
CA VAL A 60 4.09 2.49 -8.78
C VAL A 60 2.68 3.04 -8.66
N LEU A 61 2.36 4.06 -9.45
CA LEU A 61 1.00 4.55 -9.60
C LEU A 61 0.23 3.64 -10.55
N ILE A 62 -1.00 3.29 -10.19
CA ILE A 62 -1.93 2.59 -11.08
C ILE A 62 -2.78 3.66 -11.75
N CYS A 63 -2.69 3.74 -13.07
CA CYS A 63 -3.34 4.77 -13.86
C CYS A 63 -4.24 4.14 -14.93
N VAL A 64 -5.36 4.79 -15.23
CA VAL A 64 -6.11 4.56 -16.46
C VAL A 64 -5.53 5.48 -17.54
N ASP A 65 -5.06 4.91 -18.63
CA ASP A 65 -4.62 5.62 -19.83
C ASP A 65 -5.85 6.02 -20.65
N LEU A 66 -6.17 7.31 -20.64
CA LEU A 66 -7.36 7.88 -21.27
C LEU A 66 -7.29 7.86 -22.80
N GLU A 67 -6.10 7.86 -23.39
CA GLU A 67 -5.91 7.84 -24.85
C GLU A 67 -6.12 6.42 -25.41
N ARG A 68 -5.73 5.40 -24.65
CA ARG A 68 -5.81 3.99 -25.06
C ARG A 68 -7.05 3.28 -24.54
N SER A 69 -7.80 3.90 -23.64
CA SER A 69 -9.07 3.38 -23.13
C SER A 69 -10.17 3.45 -24.20
N THR A 70 -11.12 2.52 -24.12
CA THR A 70 -12.30 2.49 -24.98
C THR A 70 -13.56 2.59 -24.12
N PRO A 71 -14.73 2.93 -24.69
CA PRO A 71 -15.99 2.97 -23.93
C PRO A 71 -16.36 1.65 -23.25
N LEU A 72 -15.78 0.52 -23.69
CA LEU A 72 -16.06 -0.82 -23.16
C LEU A 72 -14.98 -1.32 -22.18
N LYS A 73 -13.80 -0.70 -22.16
CA LYS A 73 -12.66 -1.20 -21.41
C LYS A 73 -11.61 -0.13 -21.14
N ASP A 74 -11.32 0.07 -19.87
CA ASP A 74 -10.21 0.88 -19.39
C ASP A 74 -8.86 0.22 -19.69
N HIS A 75 -7.91 1.00 -20.21
CA HIS A 75 -6.52 0.60 -20.37
C HIS A 75 -5.73 0.96 -19.11
N VAL A 76 -5.65 0.02 -18.17
CA VAL A 76 -4.95 0.23 -16.89
C VAL A 76 -3.46 -0.08 -17.02
N VAL A 77 -2.61 0.86 -16.60
CA VAL A 77 -1.15 0.77 -16.63
C VAL A 77 -0.55 0.97 -15.24
N LYS A 78 0.66 0.46 -15.03
CA LYS A 78 1.50 0.78 -13.86
C LYS A 78 2.56 1.80 -14.29
N MET A 79 2.46 3.01 -13.77
CA MET A 79 3.41 4.09 -14.01
C MET A 79 4.49 4.05 -12.93
N LYS A 80 5.71 3.72 -13.34
CA LYS A 80 6.89 3.81 -12.47
C LYS A 80 7.34 5.26 -12.41
N MET A 81 7.72 5.70 -11.23
CA MET A 81 8.46 6.94 -11.05
C MET A 81 9.94 6.59 -11.04
N ASP A 82 10.74 7.36 -11.76
CA ASP A 82 12.19 7.15 -11.83
C ASP A 82 12.84 7.68 -10.55
N LEU A 83 12.84 6.85 -9.50
CA LEU A 83 13.40 7.15 -8.19
C LEU A 83 14.44 6.09 -7.79
N ASP A 84 15.53 6.54 -7.20
CA ASP A 84 16.47 5.66 -6.50
C ASP A 84 15.89 5.15 -5.17
N ALA A 85 16.62 4.27 -4.48
CA ALA A 85 16.13 3.64 -3.24
C ALA A 85 15.77 4.66 -2.14
N GLU A 86 16.55 5.74 -2.02
CA GLU A 86 16.31 6.79 -1.04
C GLU A 86 15.10 7.64 -1.43
N GLY A 87 14.95 7.96 -2.71
CA GLY A 87 13.79 8.64 -3.26
C GLY A 87 12.51 7.84 -3.04
N GLN A 88 12.55 6.52 -3.21
CA GLN A 88 11.40 5.66 -2.95
C GLN A 88 11.00 5.63 -1.48
N LYS A 89 11.97 5.58 -0.56
CA LYS A 89 11.70 5.66 0.88
C LYS A 89 11.05 6.98 1.26
N LYS A 90 11.60 8.10 0.78
CA LYS A 90 11.01 9.43 0.94
C LYS A 90 9.61 9.51 0.34
N MET A 91 9.38 8.84 -0.79
CA MET A 91 8.06 8.78 -1.41
C MET A 91 7.05 8.08 -0.50
N LEU A 92 7.43 7.00 0.19
CA LEU A 92 6.55 6.31 1.13
C LEU A 92 6.16 7.23 2.30
N ASP A 93 7.14 7.89 2.92
CA ASP A 93 6.92 8.84 4.02
C ASP A 93 6.03 10.02 3.58
N LEU A 94 6.19 10.45 2.33
CA LEU A 94 5.40 11.53 1.74
C LEU A 94 3.99 11.07 1.35
N LEU A 95 3.80 9.83 0.94
CA LEU A 95 2.51 9.32 0.49
C LEU A 95 1.55 9.09 1.66
N PHE A 96 2.03 8.47 2.73
CA PHE A 96 1.18 8.01 3.82
C PHE A 96 1.69 8.51 5.16
N LYS A 97 0.83 9.22 5.90
CA LYS A 97 1.10 9.52 7.31
C LYS A 97 0.81 8.34 8.22
N ARG A 98 -0.07 7.43 7.80
CA ARG A 98 -0.38 6.17 8.48
C ARG A 98 -0.58 5.08 7.46
N LEU A 99 0.03 3.92 7.70
CA LEU A 99 -0.12 2.72 6.88
C LEU A 99 -0.18 1.52 7.81
N ASN A 100 -1.30 0.82 7.79
CA ASN A 100 -1.57 -0.34 8.63
C ASN A 100 -1.85 -1.56 7.75
N PHE A 101 -1.09 -2.63 7.98
CA PHE A 101 -1.30 -3.94 7.36
C PHE A 101 -1.73 -4.92 8.45
N VAL A 102 -2.87 -5.57 8.25
CA VAL A 102 -3.32 -6.67 9.12
C VAL A 102 -3.42 -7.90 8.25
N LEU A 103 -2.67 -8.95 8.61
CA LEU A 103 -2.55 -10.18 7.86
C LEU A 103 -2.93 -11.35 8.75
N PHE A 104 -3.67 -12.30 8.18
CA PHE A 104 -4.06 -13.56 8.80
C PHE A 104 -3.64 -14.72 7.89
N ASP A 105 -3.52 -15.92 8.45
CA ASP A 105 -3.39 -17.13 7.65
C ASP A 105 -4.64 -17.31 6.78
N SER A 106 -4.45 -17.57 5.48
CA SER A 106 -5.57 -17.73 4.53
C SER A 106 -6.56 -18.85 4.92
N GLY A 107 -6.12 -19.83 5.73
CA GLY A 107 -6.98 -20.90 6.23
C GLY A 107 -7.83 -20.54 7.46
N GLU A 108 -7.62 -19.37 8.06
CA GLU A 108 -8.22 -18.97 9.34
C GLU A 108 -9.18 -17.78 9.19
N GLU A 109 -10.11 -17.86 8.24
CA GLU A 109 -11.05 -16.77 7.91
C GLU A 109 -11.83 -16.23 9.12
N LYS A 110 -12.10 -17.07 10.14
CA LYS A 110 -12.82 -16.69 11.36
C LYS A 110 -12.15 -15.53 12.12
N TYR A 111 -10.84 -15.33 11.99
CA TYR A 111 -10.12 -14.23 12.64
C TYR A 111 -10.12 -12.95 11.79
N SER A 112 -10.36 -13.04 10.49
CA SER A 112 -10.37 -11.87 9.59
C SER A 112 -11.52 -10.90 9.89
N GLU A 113 -12.60 -11.40 10.48
CA GLU A 113 -13.76 -10.62 10.94
C GLU A 113 -13.76 -10.40 12.46
N ALA A 114 -12.83 -11.02 13.19
CA ALA A 114 -12.75 -10.90 14.64
C ALA A 114 -12.13 -9.55 15.02
N ASN A 115 -12.80 -8.84 15.94
CA ASN A 115 -12.16 -7.72 16.63
C ASN A 115 -11.21 -8.29 17.67
N CYS A 116 -9.95 -7.83 17.67
CA CYS A 116 -9.03 -8.15 18.75
C CYS A 116 -9.54 -7.49 20.05
N ASP A 117 -9.68 -8.27 21.12
CA ASP A 117 -10.23 -7.78 22.39
C ASP A 117 -9.27 -6.81 23.11
N GLU A 118 -7.96 -7.01 22.94
CA GLU A 118 -6.92 -6.18 23.54
C GLU A 118 -5.60 -6.22 22.75
N VAL A 119 -4.73 -5.25 23.01
CA VAL A 119 -3.32 -5.27 22.59
C VAL A 119 -2.49 -5.53 23.84
N VAL A 120 -1.78 -6.65 23.87
CA VAL A 120 -0.93 -7.04 24.99
C VAL A 120 0.55 -6.97 24.62
N ASN A 121 1.42 -6.74 25.60
CA ASN A 121 2.86 -6.75 25.32
C ASN A 121 3.38 -8.19 25.32
N PHE A 122 4.31 -8.46 24.40
CA PHE A 122 4.93 -9.78 24.28
C PHE A 122 5.62 -10.21 25.59
N GLU A 123 6.34 -9.27 26.23
CA GLU A 123 7.17 -9.50 27.42
C GLU A 123 6.35 -9.87 28.67
N ASP A 124 5.06 -9.51 28.72
CA ASP A 124 4.20 -9.83 29.87
C ASP A 124 3.97 -11.35 30.02
N PHE A 125 4.20 -12.13 28.96
CA PHE A 125 3.98 -13.58 28.92
C PHE A 125 5.23 -14.40 28.59
N HIS A 126 6.34 -13.75 28.25
CA HIS A 126 7.56 -14.41 27.81
C HIS A 126 8.76 -13.93 28.62
N GLN A 127 9.38 -14.84 29.36
CA GLN A 127 10.67 -14.58 30.00
C GLN A 127 11.79 -14.88 29.01
N PHE A 128 12.62 -13.88 28.75
CA PHE A 128 13.85 -14.07 27.99
C PHE A 128 15.00 -14.29 28.97
N ASP A 129 15.57 -15.49 28.98
CA ASP A 129 16.91 -15.70 29.51
C ASP A 129 17.88 -15.11 28.48
N TYR A 130 18.23 -13.83 28.65
CA TYR A 130 19.38 -13.26 27.96
C TYR A 130 20.63 -13.89 28.59
N ASP A 131 21.02 -15.07 28.10
CA ASP A 131 22.38 -15.56 28.32
C ASP A 131 23.32 -14.59 27.59
N GLU A 132 23.94 -13.69 28.36
CA GLU A 132 25.04 -12.85 27.92
C GLU A 132 26.14 -13.73 27.29
N ASN A 133 26.33 -13.61 25.97
CA ASN A 133 27.57 -14.01 25.29
C ASN A 133 28.35 -12.76 24.89
#